data_AF-A0A3C1DBA7-F1
#
_entry.id   AF-A0A3C1DBA7-F1
#
_cell.length_a   1.000
_cell.length_b   1.000
_cell.length_c   1.000
_cell.angle_alpha   90.00
_cell.angle_beta   90.00
_cell.angle_gamma   90.00
#
_symmetry.space_group_name_H-M   'P 1'
#
loop_
_entity.id
_entity.type
_entity.pdbx_description
1 polymer ?
#
loop_
_entity_poly.entity_id
_entity_poly.type
_entity_poly.pdbx_seq_one_letter_code
_entity_poly.pdbx_strand_id
1 'polypeptide(L)' 'MKPVMITVPALADQMHKSTEQLYGWAKRTHDPLPLRYVEGERYGSVMVAEFEEWFVRNGKLMNERS' A
#
# COMPACT_ATOMS: atom_id res chain seq x y z
N MET A 1 3.19 5.27 20.60
CA MET A 1 2.61 5.81 19.36
C MET A 1 1.36 5.01 19.03
N LYS A 2 0.26 5.64 18.60
CA LYS A 2 -0.93 4.89 18.15
C LYS A 2 -0.69 4.38 16.73
N PRO A 3 -1.15 3.17 16.37
CA PRO A 3 -1.03 2.68 14.99
C PRO A 3 -1.82 3.61 14.07
N VAL A 4 -1.15 4.14 13.04
CA VAL A 4 -1.76 5.00 12.01
C VAL A 4 -2.07 4.11 10.81
N MET A 5 -3.31 4.12 10.36
CA MET A 5 -3.76 3.45 9.15
C MET A 5 -4.08 4.47 8.07
N ILE A 6 -3.77 4.14 6.83
CA ILE A 6 -4.12 4.94 5.65
C ILE A 6 -4.83 4.05 4.64
N THR A 7 -5.90 4.56 4.04
CA THR A 7 -6.67 3.84 3.03
C THR A 7 -5.90 3.80 1.71
N VAL A 8 -6.14 2.78 0.87
CA VAL A 8 -5.53 2.68 -0.46
C VAL A 8 -5.74 3.93 -1.32
N PRO A 9 -6.95 4.52 -1.40
CA PRO A 9 -7.14 5.76 -2.18
C PRO A 9 -6.28 6.93 -1.67
N ALA A 10 -6.20 7.13 -0.35
CA ALA A 10 -5.38 8.20 0.23
C ALA A 10 -3.88 7.95 0.01
N LEU A 11 -3.44 6.69 0.13
CA LEU A 11 -2.05 6.32 -0.15
C LEU A 11 -1.70 6.48 -1.63
N ALA A 12 -2.61 6.10 -2.53
CA ALA A 12 -2.45 6.28 -3.97
C ALA A 12 -2.23 7.75 -4.34
N ASP A 13 -3.03 8.64 -3.75
CA ASP A 13 -2.91 10.08 -3.93
C ASP A 13 -1.55 10.60 -3.43
N GLN A 14 -1.13 10.22 -2.21
CA GLN A 14 0.16 10.61 -1.64
C GLN A 14 1.36 10.12 -2.45
N MET A 15 1.27 8.93 -3.04
CA MET A 15 2.33 8.35 -3.85
C MET A 15 2.30 8.79 -5.32
N HIS A 16 1.28 9.56 -5.73
CA HIS A 16 0.97 9.84 -7.13
C HIS A 16 0.90 8.57 -7.99
N LYS A 17 0.23 7.53 -7.48
CA LYS A 17 0.00 6.23 -8.15
C LYS A 17 -1.49 5.93 -8.28
N SER A 18 -1.85 4.92 -9.06
CA SER A 18 -3.23 4.44 -9.14
C SER A 18 -3.54 3.47 -7.99
N THR A 19 -4.81 3.44 -7.56
CA THR A 19 -5.28 2.44 -6.61
C THR A 19 -5.14 1.02 -7.16
N GLU A 20 -5.34 0.84 -8.47
CA GLU A 20 -5.12 -0.43 -9.17
C GLU A 20 -3.68 -0.94 -9.01
N GLN A 21 -2.68 -0.06 -9.14
CA GLN A 21 -1.28 -0.43 -8.96
C GLN A 21 -0.98 -0.91 -7.54
N LEU A 22 -1.51 -0.23 -6.52
CA LEU A 22 -1.40 -0.64 -5.12
C LEU A 22 -2.06 -1.99 -4.85
N TYR A 23 -3.26 -2.22 -5.38
CA TYR A 23 -3.91 -3.53 -5.30
C TYR A 23 -3.14 -4.61 -6.09
N GLY A 24 -2.48 -4.23 -7.19
CA GLY A 24 -1.54 -5.09 -7.92
C GLY A 24 -0.35 -5.51 -7.04
N TRP A 25 0.24 -4.57 -6.30
CA TRP A 25 1.31 -4.87 -5.35
C TRP A 25 0.86 -5.77 -4.20
N ALA A 26 -0.38 -5.61 -3.72
CA ALA A 26 -0.96 -6.48 -2.70
C ALA A 26 -1.20 -7.91 -3.19
N LYS A 27 -1.33 -8.13 -4.51
CA LYS A 27 -1.54 -9.44 -5.13
C LYS A 27 -0.24 -10.17 -5.51
N ARG A 28 0.93 -9.58 -5.27
CA ARG A 28 2.23 -10.18 -5.63
C ARG A 28 2.50 -11.45 -4.81
N THR A 29 3.09 -12.46 -5.46
CA THR A 29 3.48 -13.72 -4.80
C THR A 29 4.64 -13.54 -3.82
N HIS A 30 5.56 -12.62 -4.10
CA HIS A 30 6.71 -12.32 -3.26
C HIS A 30 6.61 -10.89 -2.72
N ASP A 31 6.74 -10.76 -1.39
CA ASP A 31 6.63 -9.49 -0.65
C ASP A 31 5.44 -8.61 -1.09
N PRO A 32 4.19 -9.08 -0.89
CA PRO A 32 3.01 -8.29 -1.18
C PRO A 32 2.91 -7.06 -0.27
N LEU A 33 2.27 -6.01 -0.77
CA LEU A 33 1.88 -4.86 0.05
C LEU A 33 0.99 -5.35 1.23
N PRO A 34 1.28 -4.98 2.49
CA PRO A 34 0.59 -5.50 3.69
C PRO A 34 -0.79 -4.86 3.86
N LEU A 35 -1.68 -5.17 2.94
CA LEU A 35 -3.01 -4.59 2.86
C LEU A 35 -4.00 -5.35 3.74
N ARG A 36 -4.85 -4.60 4.45
CA ARG A 36 -5.86 -5.12 5.38
C ARG A 36 -7.23 -4.65 4.94
N TYR A 37 -8.20 -5.55 5.01
CA TYR A 37 -9.61 -5.23 4.80
C TYR A 37 -10.30 -5.24 6.16
N VAL A 38 -10.85 -4.08 6.54
CA VAL A 38 -11.65 -3.95 7.76
C VAL A 38 -13.11 -4.12 7.36
N GLU A 39 -13.86 -4.92 8.12
CA GLU A 39 -15.28 -5.11 7.86
C GLU A 39 -16.04 -3.77 7.95
N GLY A 40 -16.88 -3.50 6.95
CA GLY A 40 -17.61 -2.22 6.82
C GLY A 40 -16.84 -1.13 6.08
N GLU A 41 -15.54 -1.29 5.83
CA GLU A 41 -14.76 -0.36 5.02
C GLU A 41 -14.80 -0.74 3.53
N ARG A 42 -15.05 0.26 2.68
CA ARG A 42 -15.11 0.05 1.22
C ARG A 42 -13.74 -0.25 0.62
N TYR A 43 -12.67 0.23 1.25
CA TYR A 43 -11.32 0.19 0.72
C TYR A 43 -10.38 -0.55 1.67
N GLY A 44 -9.37 -1.21 1.09
CA GLY A 44 -8.25 -1.72 1.88
C GLY A 44 -7.47 -0.58 2.51
N SER A 45 -6.81 -0.87 3.62
CA SER A 45 -5.92 0.06 4.33
C SER A 45 -4.61 -0.62 4.67
N VAL A 46 -3.53 0.17 4.79
CA VAL A 46 -2.23 -0.31 5.28
C VAL A 46 -1.89 0.41 6.58
N MET A 47 -1.14 -0.25 7.45
CA MET A 47 -0.51 0.45 8.56
C MET A 47 0.70 1.21 8.02
N VAL A 48 0.82 2.49 8.38
CA VAL A 48 1.89 3.36 7.84
C VAL A 48 3.29 2.80 8.12
N ALA A 49 3.55 2.34 9.35
CA ALA A 49 4.85 1.75 9.71
C ALA A 49 5.20 0.50 8.86
N GLU A 50 4.24 -0.42 8.70
CA GLU A 50 4.45 -1.64 7.89
C GLU A 50 4.64 -1.31 6.41
N PHE A 51 3.91 -0.29 5.92
CA PHE A 51 4.08 0.22 4.58
C PHE A 51 5.47 0.81 4.37
N GLU A 52 5.95 1.66 5.29
CA GLU A 52 7.29 2.27 5.20
C GLU A 52 8.39 1.19 5.16
N GLU A 53 8.32 0.19 6.03
CA GLU A 53 9.25 -0.93 6.03
C GLU A 53 9.18 -1.74 4.73
N TRP A 54 7.97 -2.07 4.28
CA TRP A 54 7.75 -2.74 3.00
C TRP A 54 8.30 -1.92 1.83
N PHE A 55 8.08 -0.62 1.87
CA PHE A 55 8.47 0.33 0.84
C PHE A 55 9.99 0.43 0.71
N VAL A 56 10.72 0.51 1.83
CA VAL A 56 12.19 0.49 1.84
C VAL A 56 12.73 -0.80 1.23
N ARG A 57 12.14 -1.95 1.55
CA ARG A 57 12.54 -3.25 0.97
C ARG A 57 12.24 -3.34 -0.54
N ASN A 58 11.17 -2.69 -0.99
CA ASN A 58 10.66 -2.77 -2.36
C ASN A 58 10.98 -1.53 -3.22
N GLY A 59 11.91 -0.67 -2.81
CA GLY A 59 12.17 0.65 -3.42
C GLY A 59 12.41 0.68 -4.94
N LYS A 60 12.69 -0.47 -5.58
CA LYS A 60 12.78 -0.60 -7.05
C LYS A 60 11.44 -0.51 -7.78
N LEU A 61 10.31 -0.76 -7.11
CA LEU A 61 8.96 -0.71 -7.72
C LEU A 61 8.53 0.72 -8.12
N MET A 62 9.18 1.75 -7.58
CA MET A 62 8.95 3.16 -7.96
C MET A 62 9.40 3.47 -9.40
N ASN A 63 10.36 2.69 -9.94
CA ASN A 63 10.95 2.92 -11.27
C ASN A 63 10.30 2.10 -12.39
N GLU A 64 9.33 1.23 -12.09
CA GLU A 64 8.51 0.60 -13.12
C GLU A 64 7.56 1.66 -13.68
N ARG A 65 8.00 2.23 -14.80
CA ARG A 65 7.41 3.34 -15.55
C ARG A 65 5.89 3.24 -15.67
N SER A 66 5.25 4.35 -15.29
CA SER A 66 4.01 4.86 -15.88
C SER A 66 4.04 4.86 -17.41
#